data_AF-A0A927GWA2-F1
#
_entry.id   AF-A0A927GWA2-F1
#
_cell.length_a   1.000
_cell.length_b   1.000
_cell.length_c   1.000
_cell.angle_alpha   90.00
_cell.angle_beta   90.00
_cell.angle_gamma   90.00
#
_symmetry.space_group_name_H-M   'P 1'
#
loop_
_entity.id
_entity.type
_entity.pdbx_description
1 polymer ?
#
loop_
_entity_poly.entity_id
_entity_poly.type
_entity_poly.pdbx_seq_one_letter_code
_entity_poly.pdbx_strand_id
1 'polypeptide(L)'
;MSIPSNRSISICFVKALIAKSNLSESAKQSLLLEANINPASLETERTRVSPAQFAQLYELICLKTLDFSLGYYQRPVTKGVTETMARYCREADNLLQAVERNVEFYNLFETGFRLSFQLRDRYAFYRMEPTEENAELDTWLYEHHLMVSHRIFCWLTGTPFPLLRVNLGYAPPAHREEYHYLFHCEYRFEQSHHEMIFDRQYLNLPLVRGPAELEDYLRRMPYEFLKVPEQESSYTTQIRKYLKRALPALPSYDQIANSLGLTPQTLRRRLALEGCDYRQLKSEFLRETAISMLNDAHADITSISYQLGFSEPSAFIRSFKSWTGTTPHAYRQSVLQ
;
A
#
# COMPACT_ATOMS: atom_id res chain seq x y z
N MET A 1 -12.36 11.57 -11.79
CA MET A 1 -11.08 12.15 -11.29
C MET A 1 -10.01 11.08 -11.42
N SER A 2 -9.03 11.31 -12.30
CA SER A 2 -8.06 10.32 -12.77
C SER A 2 -6.99 10.00 -11.71
N ILE A 3 -7.03 8.79 -11.19
CA ILE A 3 -5.88 8.15 -10.53
C ILE A 3 -4.78 7.97 -11.58
N PRO A 4 -3.48 8.01 -11.25
CA PRO A 4 -2.51 7.30 -12.06
C PRO A 4 -2.83 5.81 -11.95
N SER A 5 -3.62 5.30 -12.91
CA SER A 5 -4.20 3.96 -13.05
C SER A 5 -3.19 2.80 -13.13
N ASN A 6 -1.96 2.98 -12.65
CA ASN A 6 -0.82 2.17 -13.05
C ASN A 6 -0.28 1.30 -11.92
N ARG A 7 -0.58 1.59 -10.65
CA ARG A 7 -0.10 0.77 -9.52
C ARG A 7 -0.82 -0.58 -9.51
N SER A 8 -0.10 -1.63 -9.14
CA SER A 8 -0.62 -2.99 -9.00
C SER A 8 -0.28 -3.59 -7.64
N ILE A 9 -1.13 -4.50 -7.16
CA ILE A 9 -1.05 -5.10 -5.84
C ILE A 9 -0.58 -6.55 -5.99
N SER A 10 0.41 -6.94 -5.18
CA SER A 10 0.92 -8.31 -5.14
C SER A 10 -0.16 -9.30 -4.73
N ILE A 11 -0.18 -10.47 -5.36
CA ILE A 11 -1.10 -11.56 -5.02
C ILE A 11 -0.95 -12.01 -3.56
N CYS A 12 0.19 -11.76 -2.90
CA CYS A 12 0.36 -12.09 -1.49
C CYS A 12 -0.69 -11.40 -0.60
N PHE A 13 -1.07 -10.16 -0.92
CA PHE A 13 -2.10 -9.44 -0.19
C PHE A 13 -3.51 -9.95 -0.53
N VAL A 14 -3.73 -10.42 -1.76
CA VAL A 14 -4.99 -11.11 -2.14
C VAL A 14 -5.14 -12.41 -1.33
N LYS A 15 -4.06 -13.18 -1.18
CA LYS A 15 -4.02 -14.38 -0.33
C LYS A 15 -4.34 -14.04 1.12
N ALA A 16 -3.79 -12.94 1.66
CA ALA A 16 -4.08 -12.48 3.01
C ALA A 16 -5.58 -12.18 3.20
N LEU A 17 -6.23 -11.44 2.28
CA LEU A 17 -7.66 -11.13 2.40
C LEU A 17 -8.57 -12.36 2.60
N ILE A 18 -8.26 -13.47 1.91
CA ILE A 18 -9.07 -14.70 1.97
C ILE A 18 -8.59 -15.71 3.01
N ALA A 19 -7.42 -15.51 3.61
CA ALA A 19 -6.78 -16.50 4.49
C ALA A 19 -7.58 -16.74 5.77
N LYS A 20 -8.12 -15.67 6.37
CA LYS A 20 -8.81 -15.70 7.67
C LYS A 20 -10.34 -15.54 7.57
N SER A 21 -10.91 -15.45 6.36
CA SER A 21 -12.34 -15.14 6.15
C SER A 21 -13.35 -16.21 6.59
N ASN A 22 -12.90 -17.39 7.08
CA ASN A 22 -13.73 -18.54 7.44
C ASN A 22 -14.75 -18.99 6.35
N LEU A 23 -14.47 -18.66 5.08
CA LEU A 23 -15.27 -19.07 3.93
C LEU A 23 -14.85 -20.45 3.42
N SER A 24 -15.78 -21.22 2.83
CA SER A 24 -15.44 -22.43 2.09
C SER A 24 -14.58 -22.10 0.86
N GLU A 25 -13.79 -23.06 0.39
CA GLU A 25 -12.97 -22.87 -0.83
C GLU A 25 -13.82 -22.52 -2.05
N SER A 26 -15.00 -23.12 -2.19
CA SER A 26 -15.96 -22.78 -3.25
C SER A 26 -16.44 -21.33 -3.16
N ALA A 27 -16.68 -20.82 -1.95
CA ALA A 27 -17.07 -19.43 -1.74
C ALA A 27 -15.91 -18.48 -2.05
N LYS A 28 -14.69 -18.79 -1.62
CA LYS A 28 -13.49 -18.00 -1.95
C LYS A 28 -13.28 -17.90 -3.47
N GLN A 29 -13.41 -19.01 -4.19
CA GLN A 29 -13.32 -19.03 -5.65
C GLN A 29 -14.39 -18.16 -6.32
N SER A 30 -15.64 -18.24 -5.85
CA SER A 30 -16.73 -17.40 -6.36
C SER A 30 -16.46 -15.91 -6.15
N LEU A 31 -15.98 -15.51 -4.96
CA LEU A 31 -15.66 -14.12 -4.66
C LEU A 31 -14.48 -13.59 -5.47
N LEU A 32 -13.47 -14.42 -5.73
CA LEU A 32 -12.35 -14.06 -6.62
C LEU A 32 -12.86 -13.78 -8.03
N LEU A 33 -13.70 -14.65 -8.58
CA LEU A 33 -14.29 -14.46 -9.91
C LEU A 33 -15.17 -13.20 -9.98
N GLU A 34 -15.99 -12.95 -8.96
CA GLU A 34 -16.81 -11.74 -8.87
C GLU A 34 -15.97 -10.46 -8.78
N ALA A 35 -14.80 -10.54 -8.14
CA ALA A 35 -13.79 -9.48 -8.12
C ALA A 35 -12.94 -9.40 -9.40
N ASN A 36 -13.29 -10.16 -10.45
CA ASN A 36 -12.53 -10.28 -11.70
C ASN A 36 -11.09 -10.77 -11.49
N ILE A 37 -10.84 -11.61 -10.48
CA ILE A 37 -9.54 -12.23 -10.19
C ILE A 37 -9.65 -13.72 -10.55
N ASN A 38 -8.88 -14.16 -11.54
CA ASN A 38 -8.80 -15.59 -11.87
C ASN A 38 -8.21 -16.38 -10.68
N PRO A 39 -8.92 -17.37 -10.09
CA PRO A 39 -8.42 -18.13 -8.94
C PRO A 39 -7.06 -18.80 -9.16
N ALA A 40 -6.75 -19.23 -10.40
CA ALA A 40 -5.45 -19.81 -10.73
C ALA A 40 -4.27 -18.83 -10.54
N SER A 41 -4.56 -17.53 -10.46
CA SER A 41 -3.57 -16.48 -10.15
C SER A 41 -2.90 -16.67 -8.78
N LEU A 42 -3.60 -17.31 -7.84
CA LEU A 42 -3.08 -17.57 -6.49
C LEU A 42 -1.88 -18.54 -6.51
N GLU A 43 -1.73 -19.38 -7.52
CA GLU A 43 -0.63 -20.35 -7.62
C GLU A 43 0.71 -19.69 -7.96
N THR A 44 0.69 -18.46 -8.51
CA THR A 44 1.90 -17.77 -8.96
C THR A 44 2.19 -16.57 -8.05
N GLU A 45 3.25 -16.65 -7.23
CA GLU A 45 3.59 -15.62 -6.23
C GLU A 45 3.87 -14.23 -6.81
N ARG A 46 4.26 -14.15 -8.09
CA ARG A 46 4.56 -12.89 -8.77
C ARG A 46 3.33 -12.22 -9.40
N THR A 47 2.16 -12.87 -9.37
CA THR A 47 0.95 -12.31 -9.95
C THR A 47 0.59 -10.98 -9.31
N ARG A 48 0.04 -10.08 -10.11
CA ARG A 48 -0.36 -8.73 -9.71
C ARG A 48 -1.81 -8.50 -10.12
N VAL A 49 -2.59 -7.94 -9.21
CA VAL A 49 -3.97 -7.49 -9.47
C VAL A 49 -4.04 -5.96 -9.43
N SER A 50 -5.07 -5.39 -10.03
CA SER A 50 -5.34 -3.96 -9.92
C SER A 50 -5.86 -3.58 -8.53
N PRO A 51 -5.67 -2.33 -8.08
CA PRO A 51 -6.27 -1.83 -6.85
C PRO A 51 -7.80 -1.92 -6.83
N ALA A 52 -8.45 -1.83 -8.00
CA ALA A 52 -9.89 -1.99 -8.12
C ALA A 52 -10.32 -3.44 -7.83
N GLN A 53 -9.67 -4.43 -8.44
CA GLN A 53 -9.93 -5.85 -8.17
C GLN A 53 -9.71 -6.19 -6.68
N PHE A 54 -8.62 -5.69 -6.09
CA PHE A 54 -8.35 -5.89 -4.65
C PHE A 54 -9.42 -5.25 -3.76
N ALA A 55 -9.80 -4.00 -4.04
CA ALA A 55 -10.81 -3.30 -3.27
C ALA A 55 -12.17 -3.99 -3.36
N GLN A 56 -12.55 -4.43 -4.56
CA GLN A 56 -13.79 -5.17 -4.79
C GLN A 56 -13.78 -6.49 -4.00
N LEU A 57 -12.68 -7.25 -4.03
CA LEU A 57 -12.57 -8.50 -3.26
C LEU A 57 -12.71 -8.25 -1.75
N TYR A 58 -12.05 -7.23 -1.22
CA TYR A 58 -12.16 -6.84 0.18
C TYR A 58 -13.62 -6.56 0.56
N GLU A 59 -14.33 -5.73 -0.21
CA GLU A 59 -15.75 -5.41 0.04
C GLU A 59 -16.63 -6.66 0.01
N LEU A 60 -16.45 -7.52 -0.99
CA LEU A 60 -17.21 -8.76 -1.14
C LEU A 60 -17.00 -9.70 0.05
N ILE A 61 -15.77 -9.84 0.54
CA ILE A 61 -15.48 -10.68 1.72
C ILE A 61 -16.16 -10.09 2.96
N CYS A 62 -16.03 -8.78 3.21
CA CYS A 62 -16.68 -8.14 4.36
C CYS A 62 -18.21 -8.27 4.31
N LEU A 63 -18.83 -8.09 3.15
CA LEU A 63 -20.27 -8.24 2.98
C LEU A 63 -20.74 -9.70 3.16
N LYS A 64 -19.94 -10.66 2.70
CA LYS A 64 -20.27 -12.09 2.80
C LYS A 64 -20.12 -12.63 4.22
N THR A 65 -19.10 -12.18 4.94
CA THR A 65 -18.76 -12.64 6.30
C THR A 65 -19.43 -11.81 7.39
N LEU A 66 -19.88 -10.60 7.05
CA LEU A 66 -20.30 -9.57 8.00
C LEU A 66 -19.21 -9.19 9.02
N ASP A 67 -17.95 -9.45 8.67
CA ASP A 67 -16.78 -9.15 9.47
C ASP A 67 -15.83 -8.19 8.72
N PHE A 68 -15.77 -6.95 9.21
CA PHE A 68 -14.93 -5.90 8.64
C PHE A 68 -13.47 -5.97 9.13
N SER A 69 -13.14 -6.93 10.00
CA SER A 69 -11.77 -7.30 10.36
C SER A 69 -11.20 -8.41 9.48
N LEU A 70 -12.00 -8.95 8.55
CA LEU A 70 -11.62 -10.06 7.66
C LEU A 70 -11.20 -11.34 8.42
N GLY A 71 -11.68 -11.53 9.65
CA GLY A 71 -11.31 -12.64 10.53
C GLY A 71 -9.96 -12.49 11.22
N TYR A 72 -9.32 -11.31 11.14
CA TYR A 72 -8.02 -11.08 11.77
C TYR A 72 -8.13 -10.60 13.23
N TYR A 73 -9.26 -10.03 13.63
CA TYR A 73 -9.45 -9.62 15.02
C TYR A 73 -9.90 -10.80 15.87
N GLN A 74 -9.70 -10.70 17.19
CA GLN A 74 -10.18 -11.70 18.15
C GLN A 74 -11.70 -11.90 18.09
N ARG A 75 -12.46 -10.85 17.75
CA ARG A 75 -13.90 -10.93 17.45
C ARG A 75 -14.24 -10.22 16.14
N PRO A 76 -15.24 -10.73 15.39
CA PRO A 76 -15.76 -10.03 14.22
C PRO A 76 -16.20 -8.61 14.53
N VAL A 77 -15.91 -7.69 13.63
CA VAL A 77 -16.34 -6.28 13.76
C VAL A 77 -17.39 -5.94 12.72
N THR A 78 -18.43 -5.23 13.16
CA THR A 78 -19.52 -4.83 12.30
C THR A 78 -19.11 -3.69 11.37
N LYS A 79 -19.87 -3.52 10.28
CA LYS A 79 -19.77 -2.32 9.43
C LYS A 79 -19.96 -1.07 10.29
N GLY A 80 -19.13 -0.06 10.12
CA GLY A 80 -19.24 1.20 10.85
C GLY A 80 -18.16 1.42 11.91
N VAL A 81 -17.40 0.40 12.32
CA VAL A 81 -16.36 0.56 13.37
C VAL A 81 -15.27 1.53 12.91
N THR A 82 -14.69 1.30 11.72
CA THR A 82 -13.67 2.19 11.15
C THR A 82 -14.26 3.57 10.82
N GLU A 83 -15.50 3.63 10.35
CA GLU A 83 -16.22 4.88 10.07
C GLU A 83 -16.42 5.70 11.35
N THR A 84 -16.80 5.04 12.45
CA THR A 84 -17.01 5.68 13.75
C THR A 84 -15.68 6.18 14.31
N MET A 85 -14.62 5.38 14.23
CA MET A 85 -13.26 5.81 14.59
C MET A 85 -12.83 7.05 13.82
N ALA A 86 -13.03 7.07 12.49
CA ALA A 86 -12.64 8.19 11.66
C ALA A 86 -13.46 9.46 11.97
N ARG A 87 -14.76 9.32 12.25
CA ARG A 87 -15.61 10.43 12.73
C ARG A 87 -15.15 10.95 14.08
N TYR A 88 -14.79 10.06 15.01
CA TYR A 88 -14.28 10.44 16.33
C TYR A 88 -12.95 11.19 16.23
N CYS A 89 -12.05 10.73 15.37
CA CYS A 89 -10.77 11.40 15.11
C CYS A 89 -10.96 12.78 14.46
N ARG A 90 -11.90 12.94 13.51
CA ARG A 90 -12.16 14.22 12.81
C ARG A 90 -12.49 15.36 13.78
N GLU A 91 -13.19 15.06 14.87
CA GLU A 91 -13.56 16.05 15.88
C GLU A 91 -12.36 16.50 16.75
N ALA A 92 -11.13 16.12 16.39
CA ALA A 92 -9.93 16.52 17.10
C ALA A 92 -9.36 17.84 16.54
N ASP A 93 -8.75 18.63 17.41
CA ASP A 93 -8.17 19.93 17.06
C ASP A 93 -6.91 19.79 16.19
N ASN A 94 -6.15 18.71 16.40
CA ASN A 94 -4.89 18.45 15.73
C ASN A 94 -4.58 16.95 15.66
N LEU A 95 -3.49 16.61 14.97
CA LEU A 95 -3.06 15.23 14.78
C LEU A 95 -2.71 14.53 16.10
N LEU A 96 -2.15 15.22 17.10
CA LEU A 96 -1.89 14.61 18.41
C LEU A 96 -3.16 14.02 19.01
N GLN A 97 -4.19 14.85 19.14
CA GLN A 97 -5.46 14.43 19.72
C GLN A 97 -6.16 13.39 18.84
N ALA A 98 -6.02 13.45 17.52
CA ALA A 98 -6.54 12.42 16.62
C ALA A 98 -5.88 11.05 16.86
N VAL A 99 -4.56 11.02 17.05
CA VAL A 99 -3.82 9.79 17.37
C VAL A 99 -4.22 9.25 18.73
N GLU A 100 -4.33 10.11 19.75
CA GLU A 100 -4.79 9.73 21.09
C GLU A 100 -6.19 9.12 21.06
N ARG A 101 -7.12 9.73 20.32
CA ARG A 101 -8.49 9.21 20.12
C ARG A 101 -8.52 7.89 19.37
N ASN A 102 -7.65 7.70 18.39
CA ASN A 102 -7.51 6.43 17.68
C ASN A 102 -7.03 5.31 18.63
N VAL A 103 -6.01 5.60 19.46
CA VAL A 103 -5.51 4.67 20.48
C VAL A 103 -6.60 4.33 21.47
N GLU A 104 -7.28 5.34 22.02
CA GLU A 104 -8.40 5.16 22.94
C GLU A 104 -9.47 4.27 22.32
N PHE A 105 -9.95 4.60 21.12
CA PHE A 105 -11.04 3.90 20.45
C PHE A 105 -10.75 2.41 20.26
N TYR A 106 -9.62 2.04 19.66
CA TYR A 106 -9.31 0.63 19.41
C TYR A 106 -9.04 -0.17 20.68
N ASN A 107 -8.55 0.48 21.74
CA ASN A 107 -8.36 -0.16 23.05
C ASN A 107 -9.68 -0.41 23.79
N LEU A 108 -10.83 0.10 23.31
CA LEU A 108 -12.16 -0.24 23.84
C LEU A 108 -12.68 -1.60 23.35
N PHE A 109 -12.13 -2.14 22.26
CA PHE A 109 -12.63 -3.36 21.62
C PHE A 109 -11.70 -4.55 21.86
N GLU A 110 -12.28 -5.75 21.82
CA GLU A 110 -11.52 -7.02 21.82
C GLU A 110 -10.96 -7.30 20.43
N THR A 111 -9.96 -6.53 20.00
CA THR A 111 -9.31 -6.68 18.69
C THR A 111 -8.23 -7.77 18.68
N GLY A 112 -7.74 -8.18 19.85
CA GLY A 112 -6.55 -9.03 20.01
C GLY A 112 -5.24 -8.25 20.09
N PHE A 113 -5.27 -6.93 19.91
CA PHE A 113 -4.12 -6.05 20.09
C PHE A 113 -4.46 -4.83 20.94
N ARG A 114 -3.42 -4.19 21.46
CA ARG A 114 -3.48 -2.86 22.07
C ARG A 114 -2.63 -1.90 21.28
N LEU A 115 -3.08 -0.66 21.24
CA LEU A 115 -2.34 0.45 20.72
C LEU A 115 -1.75 1.27 21.86
N SER A 116 -0.58 1.83 21.62
CA SER A 116 -0.01 2.85 22.49
C SER A 116 0.65 3.94 21.66
N PHE A 117 0.71 5.13 22.24
CA PHE A 117 1.36 6.28 21.65
C PHE A 117 2.35 6.88 22.64
N GLN A 118 3.57 7.13 22.19
CA GLN A 118 4.64 7.67 23.04
C GLN A 118 5.41 8.76 22.31
N LEU A 119 5.80 9.80 23.05
CA LEU A 119 6.72 10.83 22.58
C LEU A 119 8.08 10.62 23.23
N ARG A 120 9.15 10.61 22.44
CA ARG A 120 10.53 10.60 22.95
C ARG A 120 11.36 11.57 22.11
N ASP A 121 11.93 12.57 22.77
CA ASP A 121 12.73 13.63 22.16
C ASP A 121 12.03 14.30 20.97
N ARG A 122 12.51 14.05 19.75
CA ARG A 122 11.99 14.60 18.49
C ARG A 122 10.95 13.68 17.83
N TYR A 123 10.76 12.48 18.33
CA TYR A 123 10.03 11.43 17.63
C TYR A 123 8.74 11.04 18.35
N ALA A 124 7.75 10.69 17.52
CA ALA A 124 6.49 10.11 17.94
C ALA A 124 6.48 8.64 17.53
N PHE A 125 6.00 7.79 18.44
CA PHE A 125 5.94 6.33 18.30
C PHE A 125 4.49 5.90 18.43
N TYR A 126 3.92 5.41 17.33
CA TYR A 126 2.60 4.77 17.33
C TYR A 126 2.81 3.27 17.23
N ARG A 127 2.44 2.55 18.30
CA ARG A 127 2.82 1.16 18.51
C ARG A 127 1.61 0.26 18.64
N MET A 128 1.74 -0.95 18.11
CA MET A 128 0.77 -2.03 18.21
C MET A 128 1.44 -3.25 18.87
N GLU A 129 0.78 -3.82 19.87
CA GLU A 129 1.26 -4.99 20.62
C GLU A 129 0.09 -5.95 20.85
N PRO A 130 0.32 -7.28 20.89
CA PRO A 130 -0.71 -8.24 21.27
C PRO A 130 -1.27 -7.94 22.67
N THR A 131 -2.57 -8.22 22.88
CA THR A 131 -3.22 -8.01 24.19
C THR A 131 -2.70 -8.98 25.26
N GLU A 132 -2.34 -10.19 24.87
CA GLU A 132 -1.81 -11.24 25.76
C GLU A 132 -0.30 -11.40 25.55
N GLU A 133 0.41 -11.59 26.67
CA GLU A 133 1.84 -11.87 26.66
C GLU A 133 2.07 -13.23 25.97
N ASN A 134 2.79 -13.23 24.84
CA ASN A 134 3.03 -14.36 23.92
C ASN A 134 1.94 -14.68 22.88
N ALA A 135 0.90 -13.86 22.72
CA ALA A 135 -0.01 -14.03 21.58
C ALA A 135 0.70 -13.68 20.26
N GLU A 136 0.63 -14.59 19.29
CA GLU A 136 1.10 -14.33 17.92
C GLU A 136 -0.05 -13.82 17.07
N LEU A 137 0.06 -12.56 16.64
CA LEU A 137 -0.83 -11.99 15.65
C LEU A 137 -0.27 -12.22 14.25
N ASP A 138 -1.16 -12.37 13.27
CA ASP A 138 -0.78 -12.51 11.87
C ASP A 138 -0.04 -11.26 11.37
N THR A 139 1.00 -11.44 10.55
CA THR A 139 1.81 -10.35 10.01
C THR A 139 0.96 -9.31 9.27
N TRP A 140 -0.06 -9.77 8.53
CA TRP A 140 -0.97 -8.90 7.79
C TRP A 140 -1.71 -7.93 8.70
N LEU A 141 -2.05 -8.34 9.92
CA LEU A 141 -2.78 -7.49 10.85
C LEU A 141 -1.95 -6.26 11.26
N TYR A 142 -0.66 -6.45 11.53
CA TYR A 142 0.27 -5.33 11.79
C TYR A 142 0.43 -4.44 10.56
N GLU A 143 0.70 -5.04 9.40
CA GLU A 143 0.88 -4.33 8.14
C GLU A 143 -0.32 -3.46 7.81
N HIS A 144 -1.51 -4.06 7.85
CA HIS A 144 -2.78 -3.42 7.51
C HIS A 144 -3.12 -2.31 8.48
N HIS A 145 -3.07 -2.57 9.80
CA HIS A 145 -3.48 -1.59 10.80
C HIS A 145 -2.59 -0.35 10.81
N LEU A 146 -1.26 -0.55 10.80
CA LEU A 146 -0.30 0.55 10.78
C LEU A 146 -0.47 1.38 9.49
N MET A 147 -0.56 0.72 8.33
CA MET A 147 -0.76 1.38 7.05
C MET A 147 -2.06 2.19 7.00
N VAL A 148 -3.20 1.61 7.40
CA VAL A 148 -4.51 2.27 7.36
C VAL A 148 -4.53 3.47 8.31
N SER A 149 -3.98 3.32 9.52
CA SER A 149 -3.91 4.41 10.50
C SER A 149 -3.11 5.60 9.96
N HIS A 150 -1.92 5.35 9.40
CA HIS A 150 -1.10 6.41 8.78
C HIS A 150 -1.84 7.15 7.66
N ARG A 151 -2.56 6.41 6.81
CA ARG A 151 -3.30 6.98 5.67
C ARG A 151 -4.48 7.82 6.12
N ILE A 152 -5.22 7.37 7.13
CA ILE A 152 -6.31 8.15 7.73
C ILE A 152 -5.76 9.43 8.36
N PHE A 153 -4.65 9.37 9.10
CA PHE A 153 -4.02 10.55 9.69
C PHE A 153 -3.53 11.55 8.64
N CYS A 154 -2.86 11.09 7.58
CA CYS A 154 -2.45 11.95 6.46
C CYS A 154 -3.65 12.57 5.75
N TRP A 155 -4.73 11.81 5.58
CA TRP A 155 -5.93 12.29 4.92
C TRP A 155 -6.65 13.35 5.76
N LEU A 156 -6.83 13.12 7.07
CA LEU A 156 -7.49 14.03 8.01
C LEU A 156 -6.76 15.38 8.14
N THR A 157 -5.42 15.35 8.18
CA THR A 157 -4.59 16.57 8.22
C THR A 157 -4.44 17.24 6.85
N GLY A 158 -4.86 16.54 5.78
CA GLY A 158 -4.62 16.93 4.40
C GLY A 158 -3.15 17.05 4.01
N THR A 159 -2.25 16.58 4.88
CA THR A 159 -0.80 16.70 4.73
C THR A 159 -0.19 15.31 4.82
N PRO A 160 0.40 14.78 3.72
CA PRO A 160 1.15 13.54 3.78
C PRO A 160 2.42 13.78 4.61
N PHE A 161 2.45 13.26 5.84
CA PHE A 161 3.66 13.32 6.68
C PHE A 161 4.47 12.03 6.51
N PRO A 162 5.80 12.15 6.32
CA PRO A 162 6.64 11.00 6.05
C PRO A 162 6.89 10.23 7.34
N LEU A 163 6.81 8.90 7.25
CA LEU A 163 7.37 8.04 8.28
C LEU A 163 8.90 8.09 8.18
N LEU A 164 9.56 8.13 9.33
CA LEU A 164 11.01 7.97 9.41
C LEU A 164 11.37 6.50 9.32
N ARG A 165 10.58 5.65 9.99
CA ARG A 165 10.79 4.21 10.03
C ARG A 165 9.54 3.46 10.45
N VAL A 166 9.41 2.22 9.97
CA VAL A 166 8.53 1.20 10.57
C VAL A 166 9.37 0.05 11.12
N ASN A 167 9.16 -0.28 12.39
CA ASN A 167 9.77 -1.43 13.04
C ASN A 167 8.72 -2.55 13.13
N LEU A 168 9.15 -3.79 12.91
CA LEU A 168 8.30 -4.98 12.91
C LEU A 168 9.02 -6.11 13.64
N GLY A 169 8.31 -6.79 14.55
CA GLY A 169 8.90 -7.80 15.41
C GLY A 169 9.10 -9.18 14.79
N TYR A 170 8.54 -9.44 13.62
CA TYR A 170 8.68 -10.72 12.92
C TYR A 170 9.86 -10.72 11.95
N ALA A 171 10.30 -11.92 11.56
CA ALA A 171 11.32 -12.12 10.54
C ALA A 171 10.86 -11.63 9.16
N PRO A 172 11.77 -11.17 8.27
CA PRO A 172 11.39 -10.66 6.96
C PRO A 172 10.56 -11.67 6.15
N PRO A 173 9.32 -11.35 5.75
CA PRO A 173 8.50 -12.27 4.96
C PRO A 173 9.00 -12.36 3.52
N ALA A 174 8.58 -13.40 2.79
CA ALA A 174 8.95 -13.60 1.38
C ALA A 174 8.62 -12.40 0.48
N HIS A 175 7.56 -11.64 0.81
CA HIS A 175 7.11 -10.46 0.08
C HIS A 175 7.64 -9.13 0.64
N ARG A 176 8.76 -9.13 1.38
CA ARG A 176 9.39 -7.92 1.97
C ARG A 176 9.66 -6.77 0.97
N GLU A 177 9.77 -7.07 -0.32
CA GLU A 177 9.97 -6.05 -1.36
C GLU A 177 8.71 -5.17 -1.55
N GLU A 178 7.53 -5.66 -1.15
CA GLU A 178 6.27 -4.94 -1.23
C GLU A 178 6.11 -3.83 -0.18
N TYR A 179 6.92 -3.85 0.88
CA TYR A 179 6.76 -2.95 2.02
C TYR A 179 7.00 -1.48 1.69
N HIS A 180 7.79 -1.21 0.65
CA HIS A 180 7.93 0.15 0.12
C HIS A 180 6.57 0.74 -0.32
N TYR A 181 5.65 -0.09 -0.86
CA TYR A 181 4.30 0.33 -1.24
C TYR A 181 3.36 0.53 -0.04
N LEU A 182 3.65 -0.11 1.09
CA LEU A 182 2.85 0.03 2.30
C LEU A 182 3.21 1.31 3.05
N PHE A 183 4.50 1.55 3.30
CA PHE A 183 4.97 2.56 4.27
C PHE A 183 5.77 3.73 3.67
N HIS A 184 6.40 3.55 2.50
CA HIS A 184 7.21 4.60 1.84
C HIS A 184 8.30 5.22 2.73
N CYS A 185 8.96 4.40 3.55
CA CYS A 185 10.06 4.79 4.44
C CYS A 185 11.00 3.61 4.69
N GLU A 186 12.06 3.82 5.48
CA GLU A 186 12.86 2.71 6.01
C GLU A 186 11.95 1.73 6.80
N TYR A 187 12.09 0.43 6.58
CA TYR A 187 11.41 -0.60 7.37
C TYR A 187 12.41 -1.63 7.88
N ARG A 188 12.24 -2.06 9.14
CA ARG A 188 13.13 -3.01 9.81
C ARG A 188 12.32 -4.15 10.42
N PHE A 189 12.85 -5.36 10.25
CA PHE A 189 12.30 -6.60 10.79
C PHE A 189 13.09 -7.02 12.03
N GLU A 190 12.60 -8.03 12.75
CA GLU A 190 13.24 -8.58 13.96
C GLU A 190 13.52 -7.50 15.02
N GLN A 191 12.61 -6.54 15.16
CA GLN A 191 12.69 -5.48 16.17
C GLN A 191 11.89 -5.85 17.43
N SER A 192 12.06 -5.11 18.53
CA SER A 192 11.32 -5.42 19.76
C SER A 192 9.85 -5.00 19.73
N HIS A 193 9.43 -4.18 18.77
CA HIS A 193 8.09 -3.61 18.70
C HIS A 193 7.58 -3.51 17.25
N HIS A 194 6.25 -3.50 17.10
CA HIS A 194 5.56 -3.16 15.85
C HIS A 194 5.11 -1.70 15.92
N GLU A 195 5.80 -0.80 15.24
CA GLU A 195 5.56 0.65 15.41
C GLU A 195 5.90 1.48 14.17
N MET A 196 5.16 2.57 14.02
CA MET A 196 5.49 3.65 13.09
C MET A 196 6.17 4.79 13.85
N ILE A 197 7.25 5.31 13.29
CA ILE A 197 8.06 6.38 13.86
C ILE A 197 8.04 7.57 12.91
N PHE A 198 7.72 8.76 13.41
CA PHE A 198 7.71 9.99 12.63
C PHE A 198 8.11 11.20 13.49
N ASP A 199 8.38 12.33 12.85
CA ASP A 199 8.78 13.56 13.56
C ASP A 199 7.58 14.14 14.32
N ARG A 200 7.76 14.43 15.61
CA ARG A 200 6.70 14.95 16.47
C ARG A 200 6.15 16.29 15.99
N GLN A 201 6.88 17.04 15.16
CA GLN A 201 6.41 18.32 14.62
C GLN A 201 5.07 18.19 13.87
N TYR A 202 4.80 17.03 13.25
CA TYR A 202 3.56 16.78 12.51
C TYR A 202 2.34 16.67 13.42
N LEU A 203 2.52 16.43 14.72
CA LEU A 203 1.41 16.30 15.68
C LEU A 203 0.64 17.61 15.87
N ASN A 204 1.24 18.75 15.52
CA ASN A 204 0.60 20.06 15.56
C ASN A 204 -0.23 20.35 14.30
N LEU A 205 -0.25 19.45 13.30
CA LEU A 205 -1.04 19.67 12.09
C LEU A 205 -2.53 19.72 12.44
N PRO A 206 -3.27 20.74 11.98
CA PRO A 206 -4.71 20.81 12.18
C PRO A 206 -5.41 19.74 11.35
N LEU A 207 -6.61 19.32 11.79
CA LEU A 207 -7.49 18.51 10.95
C LEU A 207 -8.31 19.43 10.06
N VAL A 208 -8.20 19.25 8.74
CA VAL A 208 -8.76 20.18 7.74
C VAL A 208 -9.94 19.61 6.97
N ARG A 209 -10.32 18.35 7.22
CA ARG A 209 -11.36 17.64 6.48
C ARG A 209 -12.73 17.85 7.09
N GLY A 210 -13.66 18.34 6.28
CA GLY A 210 -15.06 18.52 6.70
C GLY A 210 -15.85 17.21 6.78
N PRO A 211 -17.05 17.22 7.39
CA PRO A 211 -17.92 16.04 7.48
C PRO A 211 -18.27 15.43 6.12
N ALA A 212 -18.59 16.26 5.12
CA ALA A 212 -18.94 15.78 3.78
C ALA A 212 -17.76 15.11 3.06
N GLU A 213 -16.54 15.66 3.21
CA GLU A 213 -15.31 15.04 2.70
C GLU A 213 -15.07 13.68 3.36
N LEU A 214 -15.34 13.56 4.66
CA LEU A 214 -15.18 12.28 5.38
C LEU A 214 -16.16 11.23 4.89
N GLU A 215 -17.43 11.55 4.74
CA GLU A 215 -18.41 10.58 4.24
C GLU A 215 -18.08 10.12 2.81
N ASP A 216 -17.56 11.01 1.97
CA ASP A 216 -17.10 10.64 0.62
C ASP A 216 -15.83 9.77 0.65
N TYR A 217 -14.89 10.06 1.55
CA TYR A 217 -13.70 9.22 1.78
C TYR A 217 -14.09 7.82 2.26
N LEU A 218 -14.97 7.72 3.25
CA LEU A 218 -15.43 6.45 3.81
C LEU A 218 -16.22 5.61 2.80
N ARG A 219 -17.05 6.23 1.95
CA ARG A 219 -17.76 5.52 0.87
C ARG A 219 -16.81 4.89 -0.15
N ARG A 220 -15.63 5.48 -0.32
CA ARG A 220 -14.59 5.01 -1.26
C ARG A 220 -13.58 4.07 -0.60
N MET A 221 -13.76 3.71 0.67
CA MET A 221 -12.97 2.64 1.31
C MET A 221 -13.46 1.28 0.80
N PRO A 222 -12.56 0.30 0.57
CA PRO A 222 -11.14 0.26 0.91
C PRO A 222 -10.21 0.96 -0.10
N TYR A 223 -10.72 1.38 -1.25
CA TYR A 223 -9.91 1.94 -2.34
C TYR A 223 -9.05 3.15 -1.90
N GLU A 224 -9.55 4.01 -1.01
CA GLU A 224 -8.80 5.16 -0.52
C GLU A 224 -7.54 4.79 0.27
N PHE A 225 -7.58 3.80 1.15
CA PHE A 225 -6.38 3.40 1.90
C PHE A 225 -5.35 2.69 1.01
N LEU A 226 -5.68 2.30 -0.22
CA LEU A 226 -4.68 1.74 -1.15
C LEU A 226 -3.79 2.85 -1.74
N LYS A 227 -4.19 4.11 -1.64
CA LYS A 227 -3.42 5.26 -2.11
C LYS A 227 -2.31 5.61 -1.11
N VAL A 228 -1.06 5.54 -1.56
CA VAL A 228 0.09 5.95 -0.74
C VAL A 228 0.03 7.47 -0.57
N PRO A 229 0.19 8.00 0.66
CA PRO A 229 0.35 9.44 0.87
C PRO A 229 1.62 9.93 0.15
N GLU A 230 1.46 10.52 -1.03
CA GLU A 230 2.58 11.03 -1.82
C GLU A 230 2.91 12.47 -1.39
N GLN A 231 4.15 12.70 -0.98
CA GLN A 231 4.70 14.06 -0.95
C GLN A 231 5.14 14.41 -2.38
N GLU A 232 4.58 15.49 -2.94
CA GLU A 232 4.98 15.95 -4.28
C GLU A 232 6.48 16.25 -4.39
N SER A 233 7.09 16.61 -3.27
CA SER A 233 8.52 16.90 -3.13
C SER A 233 9.39 15.66 -2.88
N SER A 234 8.84 14.46 -2.71
CA SER A 234 9.66 13.26 -2.51
C SER A 234 10.51 12.94 -3.74
N TYR A 235 11.70 12.39 -3.53
CA TYR A 235 12.59 12.02 -4.62
C TYR A 235 11.99 10.91 -5.47
N THR A 236 11.28 9.96 -4.84
CA THR A 236 10.52 8.93 -5.56
C THR A 236 9.52 9.54 -6.52
N THR A 237 8.70 10.51 -6.08
CA THR A 237 7.72 11.19 -6.92
C THR A 237 8.40 11.95 -8.07
N GLN A 238 9.46 12.70 -7.77
CA GLN A 238 10.23 13.45 -8.75
C GLN A 238 10.85 12.55 -9.83
N ILE A 239 11.46 11.43 -9.42
CA ILE A 239 12.04 10.45 -10.35
C ILE A 239 10.95 9.82 -11.20
N ARG A 240 9.80 9.43 -10.64
CA ARG A 240 8.69 8.87 -11.44
C ARG A 240 8.16 9.87 -12.46
N LYS A 241 8.00 11.16 -12.08
CA LYS A 241 7.64 12.24 -13.00
C LYS A 241 8.70 12.40 -14.11
N TYR A 242 9.98 12.31 -13.77
CA TYR A 242 11.08 12.35 -14.72
C TYR A 242 11.05 11.17 -15.69
N LEU A 243 10.96 9.94 -15.20
CA LEU A 243 10.91 8.71 -16.01
C LEU A 243 9.73 8.75 -17.00
N LYS A 244 8.55 9.20 -16.54
CA LYS A 244 7.37 9.37 -17.41
C LYS A 244 7.60 10.33 -18.57
N ARG A 245 8.31 11.43 -18.34
CA ARG A 245 8.64 12.42 -19.38
C ARG A 245 9.77 11.96 -20.29
N ALA A 246 10.66 11.11 -19.79
CA ALA A 246 11.81 10.63 -20.53
C ALA A 246 11.50 9.45 -21.45
N LEU A 247 10.36 8.76 -21.29
CA LEU A 247 9.98 7.67 -22.19
C LEU A 247 9.89 8.15 -23.65
N PRO A 248 10.38 7.36 -24.62
CA PRO A 248 11.00 6.03 -24.46
C PRO A 248 12.50 6.05 -24.09
N ALA A 249 13.17 7.19 -24.14
CA ALA A 249 14.60 7.34 -23.90
C ALA A 249 14.95 7.49 -22.40
N LEU A 250 14.85 6.40 -21.63
CA LEU A 250 15.11 6.44 -20.19
C LEU A 250 16.56 6.83 -19.85
N PRO A 251 16.76 7.76 -18.91
CA PRO A 251 18.08 8.23 -18.50
C PRO A 251 18.87 7.18 -17.72
N SER A 252 20.18 7.37 -17.66
CA SER A 252 21.06 6.77 -16.67
C SER A 252 20.81 7.33 -15.27
N TYR A 253 21.27 6.61 -14.24
CA TYR A 253 21.15 7.06 -12.86
C TYR A 253 21.88 8.38 -12.61
N ASP A 254 23.07 8.55 -13.20
CA ASP A 254 23.85 9.79 -13.09
C ASP A 254 23.13 10.99 -13.72
N GLN A 255 22.46 10.78 -14.85
CA GLN A 255 21.64 11.83 -15.47
C GLN A 255 20.45 12.24 -14.60
N ILE A 256 19.81 11.31 -13.89
CA ILE A 256 18.74 11.62 -12.94
C ILE A 256 19.30 12.37 -11.73
N ALA A 257 20.42 11.93 -11.18
CA ALA A 257 21.05 12.62 -10.04
C ALA A 257 21.37 14.08 -10.41
N ASN A 258 22.00 14.28 -11.57
CA ASN A 258 22.33 15.61 -12.09
C ASN A 258 21.10 16.48 -12.34
N SER A 259 20.00 15.92 -12.89
CA SER A 259 18.77 16.69 -13.14
C SER A 259 18.06 17.11 -11.86
N LEU A 260 18.28 16.39 -10.76
CA LEU A 260 17.81 16.74 -9.41
C LEU A 260 18.81 17.61 -8.62
N GLY A 261 19.92 18.00 -9.23
CA GLY A 261 20.97 18.80 -8.56
C GLY A 261 21.73 18.04 -7.48
N LEU A 262 21.83 16.72 -7.57
CA LEU A 262 22.45 15.85 -6.57
C LEU A 262 23.61 15.03 -7.15
N THR A 263 24.54 14.63 -6.29
CA THR A 263 25.47 13.54 -6.63
C THR A 263 24.75 12.19 -6.57
N PRO A 264 25.19 11.17 -7.34
CA PRO A 264 24.60 9.83 -7.30
C PRO A 264 24.56 9.21 -5.90
N GLN A 265 25.59 9.45 -5.08
CA GLN A 265 25.64 8.98 -3.70
C GLN A 265 24.58 9.65 -2.82
N THR A 266 24.36 10.95 -3.01
CA THR A 266 23.34 11.70 -2.25
C THR A 266 21.95 11.21 -2.63
N LEU A 267 21.67 11.03 -3.92
CA LEU A 267 20.39 10.50 -4.38
C LEU A 267 20.12 9.10 -3.82
N ARG A 268 21.15 8.23 -3.80
CA ARG A 268 21.03 6.88 -3.23
C ARG A 268 20.65 6.91 -1.76
N ARG A 269 21.31 7.77 -0.98
CA ARG A 269 21.00 7.95 0.45
C ARG A 269 19.57 8.49 0.65
N ARG A 270 19.12 9.42 -0.19
CA ARG A 270 17.75 9.97 -0.10
C ARG A 270 16.68 8.92 -0.42
N LEU A 271 16.86 8.13 -1.47
CA LEU A 271 15.94 7.04 -1.81
C LEU A 271 15.89 5.96 -0.71
N ALA A 272 17.04 5.64 -0.11
CA ALA A 272 17.07 4.70 1.01
C ALA A 272 16.24 5.16 2.21
N LEU A 273 16.18 6.47 2.48
CA LEU A 273 15.30 7.04 3.52
C LEU A 273 13.82 6.93 3.16
N GLU A 274 13.48 6.96 1.87
CA GLU A 274 12.13 6.69 1.36
C GLU A 274 11.84 5.18 1.21
N GLY A 275 12.78 4.32 1.63
CA GLY A 275 12.63 2.86 1.60
C GLY A 275 12.71 2.24 0.22
N CYS A 276 13.35 2.89 -0.75
CA CYS A 276 13.51 2.36 -2.10
C CYS A 276 14.95 2.48 -2.63
N ASP A 277 15.22 1.72 -3.68
CA ASP A 277 16.38 1.93 -4.55
C ASP A 277 15.93 2.27 -5.97
N TYR A 278 16.83 2.86 -6.76
CA TYR A 278 16.51 3.30 -8.12
C TYR A 278 16.16 2.14 -9.06
N ARG A 279 16.81 0.99 -8.93
CA ARG A 279 16.57 -0.17 -9.79
C ARG A 279 15.16 -0.71 -9.55
N GLN A 280 14.78 -0.86 -8.28
CA GLN A 280 13.43 -1.20 -7.86
C GLN A 280 12.45 -0.17 -8.42
N LEU A 281 12.66 1.12 -8.14
CA LEU A 281 11.76 2.19 -8.58
C LEU A 281 11.55 2.24 -10.11
N LYS A 282 12.63 2.06 -10.88
CA LYS A 282 12.57 2.01 -12.36
C LYS A 282 11.78 0.78 -12.83
N SER A 283 12.06 -0.38 -12.24
CA SER A 283 11.37 -1.63 -12.57
C SER A 283 9.88 -1.55 -12.26
N GLU A 284 9.52 -0.97 -11.12
CA GLU A 284 8.15 -0.71 -10.70
C GLU A 284 7.45 0.25 -11.67
N PHE A 285 8.07 1.40 -11.96
CA PHE A 285 7.54 2.37 -12.92
C PHE A 285 7.25 1.73 -14.28
N LEU A 286 8.19 0.94 -14.82
CA LEU A 286 8.03 0.25 -16.10
C LEU A 286 6.91 -0.80 -16.04
N ARG A 287 6.87 -1.62 -14.99
CA ARG A 287 5.82 -2.61 -14.77
C ARG A 287 4.44 -1.97 -14.73
N GLU A 288 4.29 -0.93 -13.94
CA GLU A 288 3.04 -0.20 -13.75
C GLU A 288 2.57 0.47 -15.04
N THR A 289 3.50 1.07 -15.79
CA THR A 289 3.21 1.64 -17.11
C THR A 289 2.80 0.56 -18.11
N ALA A 290 3.51 -0.58 -18.13
CA ALA A 290 3.17 -1.71 -18.98
C ALA A 290 1.76 -2.25 -18.68
N ILE A 291 1.45 -2.50 -17.40
CA ILE A 291 0.12 -2.97 -16.97
C ILE A 291 -0.97 -2.00 -17.43
N SER A 292 -0.78 -0.69 -17.22
CA SER A 292 -1.75 0.30 -17.68
C SER A 292 -1.93 0.34 -19.18
N MET A 293 -0.87 0.14 -19.97
CA MET A 293 -0.97 0.08 -21.43
C MET A 293 -1.63 -1.21 -21.91
N LEU A 294 -1.50 -2.31 -21.16
CA LEU A 294 -2.15 -3.59 -21.46
C LEU A 294 -3.65 -3.60 -21.19
N ASN A 295 -4.16 -2.64 -20.40
CA ASN A 295 -5.60 -2.46 -20.19
C ASN A 295 -6.34 -2.02 -21.48
N ASP A 296 -5.62 -1.48 -22.47
CA ASP A 296 -6.18 -1.28 -23.81
C ASP A 296 -6.09 -2.60 -24.60
N ALA A 297 -7.26 -3.17 -24.90
CA ALA A 297 -7.40 -4.42 -25.64
C ALA A 297 -6.74 -4.38 -27.03
N HIS A 298 -6.67 -3.20 -27.64
CA HIS A 298 -6.17 -2.99 -28.99
C HIS A 298 -4.68 -2.61 -29.05
N ALA A 299 -4.04 -2.36 -27.91
CA ALA A 299 -2.64 -1.99 -27.89
C ALA A 299 -1.74 -3.15 -28.36
N ASP A 300 -0.88 -2.89 -29.34
CA ASP A 300 0.10 -3.87 -29.81
C ASP A 300 1.24 -4.05 -28.80
N ILE A 301 1.57 -5.30 -28.46
CA ILE A 301 2.62 -5.66 -27.49
C ILE A 301 3.99 -5.16 -27.96
N THR A 302 4.24 -5.20 -29.27
CA THR A 302 5.50 -4.72 -29.87
C THR A 302 5.62 -3.20 -29.73
N SER A 303 4.55 -2.47 -30.03
CA SER A 303 4.47 -1.02 -29.79
C SER A 303 4.66 -0.64 -28.32
N ILE A 304 4.00 -1.37 -27.39
CA ILE A 304 4.19 -1.16 -25.94
C ILE A 304 5.66 -1.31 -25.54
N SER A 305 6.35 -2.34 -26.04
CA SER A 305 7.77 -2.56 -25.78
C SER A 305 8.62 -1.33 -26.13
N TYR A 306 8.46 -0.80 -27.34
CA TYR A 306 9.25 0.35 -27.81
C TYR A 306 8.89 1.64 -27.06
N GLN A 307 7.62 1.87 -26.76
CA GLN A 307 7.17 3.01 -25.96
C GLN A 307 7.74 3.00 -24.54
N LEU A 308 7.97 1.81 -23.97
CA LEU A 308 8.61 1.63 -22.68
C LEU A 308 10.15 1.73 -22.72
N GLY A 309 10.74 1.94 -23.91
CA GLY A 309 12.18 2.11 -24.08
C GLY A 309 12.97 0.80 -24.18
N PHE A 310 12.32 -0.33 -24.46
CA PHE A 310 13.03 -1.57 -24.76
C PHE A 310 13.53 -1.56 -26.21
N SER A 311 14.76 -2.04 -26.41
CA SER A 311 15.37 -2.17 -27.74
C SER A 311 14.74 -3.29 -28.57
N GLU A 312 14.20 -4.32 -27.92
CA GLU A 312 13.55 -5.45 -28.58
C GLU A 312 12.31 -5.93 -27.80
N PRO A 313 11.23 -6.35 -28.49
CA PRO A 313 10.06 -6.96 -27.86
C PRO A 313 10.39 -8.18 -27.00
N SER A 314 11.41 -8.95 -27.38
CA SER A 314 11.89 -10.13 -26.63
C SER A 314 12.37 -9.76 -25.22
N ALA A 315 13.01 -8.60 -25.05
CA ALA A 315 13.50 -8.10 -23.77
C ALA A 315 12.36 -7.61 -22.89
N PHE A 316 11.36 -6.95 -23.47
CA PHE A 316 10.15 -6.55 -22.77
C PHE A 316 9.37 -7.76 -22.25
N ILE A 317 9.11 -8.76 -23.09
CA ILE A 317 8.35 -9.96 -22.69
C ILE A 317 9.04 -10.70 -21.53
N ARG A 318 10.37 -10.85 -21.59
CA ARG A 318 11.16 -11.46 -20.50
C ARG A 318 11.09 -10.65 -19.21
N SER A 319 11.23 -9.32 -19.32
CA SER A 319 11.16 -8.42 -18.16
C SER A 319 9.77 -8.44 -17.54
N PHE A 320 8.71 -8.33 -18.36
CA PHE A 320 7.33 -8.38 -17.92
C PHE A 320 7.02 -9.70 -17.21
N LYS A 321 7.40 -10.84 -17.79
CA LYS A 321 7.23 -12.16 -17.14
C LYS A 321 8.01 -12.25 -15.82
N SER A 322 9.21 -11.69 -15.76
CA SER A 322 9.96 -11.62 -14.50
C SER A 322 9.22 -10.78 -13.45
N TRP A 323 8.50 -9.72 -13.86
CA TRP A 323 7.81 -8.82 -12.94
C TRP A 323 6.44 -9.33 -12.46
N THR A 324 5.71 -10.04 -13.31
CA THR A 324 4.29 -10.40 -13.09
C THR A 324 4.06 -11.91 -13.03
N GLY A 325 5.06 -12.73 -13.34
CA GLY A 325 4.95 -14.19 -13.45
C GLY A 325 4.36 -14.68 -14.79
N THR A 326 3.67 -13.83 -15.55
CA THR A 326 2.97 -14.19 -16.78
C THR A 326 3.43 -13.36 -17.98
N THR A 327 3.18 -13.84 -19.20
CA THR A 327 3.50 -13.05 -20.41
C THR A 327 2.51 -11.88 -20.56
N PRO A 328 2.88 -10.79 -21.26
CA PRO A 328 1.95 -9.67 -21.50
C PRO A 328 0.60 -10.09 -22.11
N HIS A 329 0.62 -11.06 -23.03
CA HIS A 329 -0.58 -11.58 -23.67
C HIS A 329 -1.48 -12.35 -22.68
N ALA A 330 -0.89 -13.25 -21.88
CA ALA A 330 -1.64 -14.01 -20.88
C ALA A 330 -2.21 -13.08 -19.78
N TYR A 331 -1.43 -12.07 -19.37
CA TYR A 331 -1.89 -11.05 -18.44
C TYR A 331 -3.10 -10.29 -18.98
N ARG A 332 -3.02 -9.82 -20.23
CA ARG A 332 -4.14 -9.12 -20.89
C ARG A 332 -5.41 -9.98 -20.91
N GLN A 333 -5.29 -11.25 -21.28
CA GLN A 333 -6.44 -12.16 -21.31
C GLN A 333 -7.06 -12.37 -19.92
N SER A 334 -6.28 -12.30 -18.84
CA SER A 334 -6.79 -12.46 -17.47
C SER A 334 -7.50 -11.22 -16.91
N VAL A 335 -7.26 -10.03 -17.49
CA VAL A 335 -7.82 -8.75 -17.01
C VAL A 335 -9.00 -8.29 -17.86
N LEU A 336 -9.08 -8.73 -19.13
CA LEU A 336 -10.15 -8.37 -20.08
C LEU A 336 -11.25 -9.43 -20.23
N GLN A 337 -11.22 -10.49 -19.42
CA GLN A 337 -12.37 -11.39 -19.23
C GLN A 337 -13.35 -10.72 -18.27
#